data_AF-A0A933AS49-F1
#
_entry.id   AF-A0A933AS49-F1
#
_cell.length_a   1.000
_cell.length_b   1.000
_cell.length_c   1.000
_cell.angle_alpha   90.00
_cell.angle_beta   90.00
_cell.angle_gamma   90.00
#
_symmetry.space_group_name_H-M   'P 1'
#
loop_
_entity.id
_entity.type
_entity.pdbx_description
1 polymer ?
#
loop_
_entity_poly.entity_id
_entity_poly.type
_entity_poly.pdbx_seq_one_letter_code
_entity_poly.pdbx_strand_id
1 'polypeptide(L)'
;MAEKLYSLESVTETISVASEAAAMKCKLKFGQVLLLGVIAAAYLAMATTLSFAVAAGVEPTSLQKLVMGVVFPVGLIAVVVAVSELSTGNYLITPLGAMTRRVGWKQTLCNWAGSYAGNLLGAFLLAVVIIQGAHLLVGPMWGEEWVGLLKKIVLAKASLSPLEAFFRGILCIWLVDLAVWQAYRAKDLTSKFLLIWFPTFAFFALGLEHSVVNMFLFPAGIFAGVEVSWSQFFVNNLIPVVTGNVVGGVFIVGMLYWYSAGLPVFGRLGGVSADGLVEQGSYRLLGLTILKGGAAVAVFVILFPGVAGGLSILLPVELGLFVPIAVILYVATMALVMPMAFVRMSKVISSETWQGRTAQLLSFRNNGASPRHSSSQVALVRPGHDS
;
A
#
# COMPACT_ATOMS: atom_id res chain seq x y z
N MET A 1 -16.56 29.92 -13.84
CA MET A 1 -15.60 29.52 -12.78
C MET A 1 -15.94 28.16 -12.17
N ALA A 2 -17.23 27.84 -11.94
CA ALA A 2 -17.67 26.51 -11.49
C ALA A 2 -17.30 25.37 -12.46
N GLU A 3 -17.36 25.59 -13.77
CA GLU A 3 -17.09 24.57 -14.80
C GLU A 3 -15.66 23.99 -14.78
N LYS A 4 -14.66 24.74 -14.28
CA LYS A 4 -13.27 24.27 -14.19
C LYS A 4 -12.94 23.52 -12.90
N LEU A 5 -13.82 23.55 -11.88
CA LEU A 5 -13.72 22.69 -10.70
C LEU A 5 -14.26 21.27 -10.97
N TYR A 6 -15.02 21.08 -12.05
CA TYR A 6 -15.56 19.78 -12.50
C TYR A 6 -14.64 19.01 -13.45
N SER A 7 -13.41 19.46 -13.71
CA SER A 7 -12.43 18.67 -14.47
C SER A 7 -11.82 17.51 -13.67
N LEU A 8 -12.22 17.37 -12.40
CA LEU A 8 -11.95 16.20 -11.59
C LEU A 8 -12.73 15.00 -12.15
N GLU A 9 -12.00 13.96 -12.54
CA GLU A 9 -12.56 12.68 -13.01
C GLU A 9 -13.75 12.26 -12.12
N SER A 10 -14.80 11.73 -12.75
CA SER A 10 -15.99 11.32 -12.00
C SER A 10 -15.63 10.26 -10.96
N VAL A 11 -16.37 10.19 -9.86
CA VAL A 11 -16.17 9.15 -8.84
C VAL A 11 -16.25 7.76 -9.49
N THR A 12 -17.17 7.56 -10.43
CA THR A 12 -17.33 6.33 -11.20
C THR A 12 -16.09 5.96 -12.02
N GLU A 13 -15.44 6.93 -12.66
CA GLU A 13 -14.20 6.73 -13.42
C GLU A 13 -13.07 6.29 -12.49
N THR A 14 -12.92 6.93 -11.33
CA THR A 14 -11.94 6.50 -10.31
C THR A 14 -12.21 5.08 -9.82
N ILE A 15 -13.47 4.71 -9.61
CA ILE A 15 -13.86 3.34 -9.22
C ILE A 15 -13.50 2.34 -10.32
N SER A 16 -13.68 2.70 -11.59
CA SER A 16 -13.26 1.87 -12.74
C SER A 16 -11.75 1.64 -12.71
N VAL A 17 -10.94 2.70 -12.62
CA VAL A 17 -9.48 2.63 -12.54
C VAL A 17 -9.03 1.78 -11.35
N ALA A 18 -9.60 2.01 -10.16
CA ALA A 18 -9.29 1.24 -8.96
C ALA A 18 -9.71 -0.24 -9.11
N SER A 19 -10.81 -0.53 -9.78
CA SER A 19 -11.27 -1.90 -10.06
C SER A 19 -10.34 -2.63 -11.03
N GLU A 20 -9.80 -1.95 -12.04
CA GLU A 20 -8.77 -2.53 -12.90
C GLU A 20 -7.47 -2.78 -12.16
N ALA A 21 -7.06 -1.85 -11.28
CA ALA A 21 -5.91 -2.08 -10.41
C ALA A 21 -6.12 -3.31 -9.51
N ALA A 22 -7.32 -3.49 -8.96
CA ALA A 22 -7.69 -4.68 -8.21
C ALA A 22 -7.57 -5.96 -9.05
N ALA A 23 -8.02 -5.92 -10.31
CA ALA A 23 -7.90 -7.06 -11.22
C ALA A 23 -6.44 -7.42 -11.47
N MET A 24 -5.57 -6.43 -11.68
CA MET A 24 -4.15 -6.63 -11.88
C MET A 24 -3.46 -7.21 -10.64
N LYS A 25 -3.76 -6.68 -9.45
CA LYS A 25 -3.25 -7.20 -8.16
C LYS A 25 -3.70 -8.65 -7.90
N CYS A 26 -4.96 -8.97 -8.21
CA CYS A 26 -5.53 -10.31 -8.02
C CYS A 26 -5.11 -11.33 -9.10
N LYS A 27 -4.47 -10.91 -10.20
CA LYS A 27 -3.85 -11.80 -11.19
C LYS A 27 -2.47 -12.31 -10.75
N LEU A 28 -1.81 -11.61 -9.83
CA LEU A 28 -0.51 -12.00 -9.30
C LEU A 28 -0.62 -13.34 -8.57
N LYS A 29 0.39 -14.20 -8.74
CA LYS A 29 0.53 -15.42 -7.95
C LYS A 29 0.84 -15.07 -6.51
N PHE A 30 0.44 -15.92 -5.56
CA PHE A 30 0.65 -15.70 -4.13
C PHE A 30 2.10 -15.33 -3.77
N GLY A 31 3.09 -16.05 -4.32
CA GLY A 31 4.51 -15.75 -4.08
C GLY A 31 4.97 -14.38 -4.61
N GLN A 32 4.36 -13.87 -5.69
CA GLN A 32 4.62 -12.53 -6.19
C GLN A 32 4.04 -11.47 -5.25
N VAL A 33 2.81 -11.69 -4.77
CA VAL A 33 2.17 -10.80 -3.78
C VAL A 33 2.98 -10.75 -2.50
N LEU A 34 3.47 -11.90 -2.03
CA LEU A 34 4.30 -12.00 -0.84
C LEU A 34 5.62 -11.22 -1.01
N LEU A 35 6.33 -11.41 -2.13
CA LEU A 35 7.59 -10.70 -2.40
C LEU A 35 7.39 -9.18 -2.48
N LEU A 36 6.37 -8.73 -3.22
CA LEU A 36 6.01 -7.31 -3.29
C LEU A 36 5.57 -6.77 -1.93
N GLY A 37 4.99 -7.62 -1.07
CA GLY A 37 4.66 -7.27 0.31
C GLY A 37 5.88 -7.08 1.20
N VAL A 38 6.91 -7.93 1.04
CA VAL A 38 8.19 -7.75 1.74
C VAL A 38 8.81 -6.39 1.41
N ILE A 39 8.82 -6.04 0.11
CA ILE A 39 9.38 -4.77 -0.37
C ILE A 39 8.55 -3.58 0.14
N ALA A 40 7.22 -3.67 0.12
CA ALA A 40 6.35 -2.61 0.64
C ALA A 40 6.62 -2.31 2.13
N ALA A 41 6.75 -3.35 2.95
CA ALA A 41 7.09 -3.19 4.36
C ALA A 41 8.50 -2.63 4.57
N ALA A 42 9.46 -3.00 3.72
CA ALA A 42 10.81 -2.43 3.77
C ALA A 42 10.81 -0.91 3.54
N TYR A 43 10.02 -0.41 2.57
CA TYR A 43 9.89 1.03 2.35
C TYR A 43 9.29 1.77 3.55
N LEU A 44 8.26 1.22 4.18
CA LEU A 44 7.68 1.82 5.39
C LEU A 44 8.63 1.73 6.60
N ALA A 45 9.37 0.63 6.76
CA ALA A 45 10.36 0.48 7.83
C ALA A 45 11.52 1.47 7.67
N MET A 46 12.05 1.64 6.45
CA MET A 46 13.08 2.64 6.16
C MET A 46 12.59 4.07 6.37
N ALA A 47 11.36 4.39 5.92
CA ALA A 47 10.76 5.70 6.16
C ALA A 47 10.58 5.98 7.66
N THR A 48 10.10 4.99 8.42
CA THR A 48 9.98 5.08 9.89
C THR A 48 11.34 5.34 10.53
N THR A 49 12.36 4.60 10.09
CA THR A 49 13.73 4.72 10.60
C THR A 49 14.29 6.11 10.35
N LEU A 50 14.13 6.63 9.12
CA LEU A 50 14.53 7.99 8.75
C LEU A 50 13.77 9.04 9.56
N SER A 51 12.44 8.92 9.69
CA SER A 51 11.60 9.82 10.49
C SER A 51 12.05 9.88 11.95
N PHE A 52 12.45 8.75 12.53
CA PHE A 52 12.94 8.71 13.90
C PHE A 52 14.36 9.28 14.00
N ALA A 53 15.20 9.06 13.00
CA ALA A 53 16.57 9.60 12.96
C ALA A 53 16.59 11.12 12.97
N VAL A 54 15.74 11.76 12.15
CA VAL A 54 15.68 13.23 12.09
C VAL A 54 14.97 13.87 13.29
N ALA A 55 14.21 13.08 14.06
CA ALA A 55 13.41 13.55 15.18
C ALA A 55 14.00 13.19 16.55
N ALA A 56 15.00 12.31 16.58
CA ALA A 56 15.79 12.03 17.76
C ALA A 56 16.36 13.35 18.32
N GLY A 57 16.21 13.54 19.63
CA GLY A 57 16.66 14.76 20.32
C GLY A 57 15.83 16.03 20.06
N VAL A 58 14.84 16.01 19.16
CA VAL A 58 14.00 17.19 18.87
C VAL A 58 13.01 17.45 20.00
N GLU A 59 13.03 18.67 20.53
CA GLU A 59 12.07 19.18 21.51
C GLU A 59 11.49 20.53 21.05
N PRO A 60 10.26 20.90 21.45
CA PRO A 60 9.31 20.13 22.27
C PRO A 60 8.70 18.95 21.51
N THR A 61 8.02 18.03 22.22
CA THR A 61 7.35 16.86 21.62
C THR A 61 6.42 17.20 20.44
N SER A 62 5.78 18.37 20.42
CA SER A 62 4.96 18.82 19.28
C SER A 62 5.78 19.02 18.00
N LEU A 63 6.98 19.60 18.12
CA LEU A 63 7.92 19.75 17.02
C LEU A 63 8.50 18.39 16.60
N GLN A 64 8.80 17.51 17.56
CA GLN A 64 9.23 16.13 17.27
C GLN A 64 8.21 15.41 16.38
N LYS A 65 6.93 15.44 16.75
CA LYS A 65 5.84 14.85 15.95
C LYS A 65 5.70 15.47 14.56
N LEU A 66 5.91 16.79 14.44
CA LEU A 66 5.89 17.48 13.16
C LEU A 66 7.02 16.99 12.25
N VAL A 67 8.26 16.96 12.75
CA VAL A 67 9.44 16.53 11.99
C VAL A 67 9.31 15.07 11.55
N MET A 68 8.89 14.20 12.48
CA MET A 68 8.58 12.79 12.19
C MET A 68 7.56 12.64 11.07
N GLY A 69 6.46 13.39 11.16
CA GLY A 69 5.36 13.36 10.20
C GLY A 69 5.74 13.87 8.82
N VAL A 70 6.56 14.93 8.72
CA VAL A 70 6.96 15.54 7.43
C VAL A 70 7.77 14.57 6.58
N VAL A 71 8.57 13.71 7.23
CA VAL A 71 9.50 12.79 6.56
C VAL A 71 8.86 11.45 6.23
N PHE A 72 7.93 10.96 7.06
CA PHE A 72 7.35 9.62 6.91
C PHE A 72 6.71 9.33 5.53
N PRO A 73 6.08 10.31 4.83
CA PRO A 73 5.45 10.08 3.53
C PRO A 73 6.31 9.46 2.44
N VAL A 74 7.64 9.59 2.52
CA VAL A 74 8.56 8.95 1.55
C VAL A 74 8.30 7.44 1.43
N GLY A 75 7.86 6.79 2.51
CA GLY A 75 7.54 5.36 2.51
C GLY A 75 6.33 5.02 1.64
N LEU A 76 5.18 5.68 1.86
CA LEU A 76 3.97 5.40 1.07
C LEU A 76 4.12 5.83 -0.40
N ILE A 77 4.85 6.92 -0.64
CA ILE A 77 5.18 7.37 -2.00
C ILE A 77 5.99 6.30 -2.72
N ALA A 78 7.03 5.74 -2.07
CA ALA A 78 7.81 4.65 -2.63
C ALA A 78 6.96 3.39 -2.91
N VAL A 79 6.07 3.00 -1.98
CA VAL A 79 5.14 1.87 -2.17
C VAL A 79 4.27 2.06 -3.42
N VAL A 80 3.69 3.25 -3.59
CA VAL A 80 2.78 3.52 -4.72
C VAL A 80 3.54 3.62 -6.04
N VAL A 81 4.67 4.33 -6.07
CA VAL A 81 5.46 4.53 -7.29
C VAL A 81 6.14 3.24 -7.74
N ALA A 82 6.66 2.43 -6.80
CA ALA A 82 7.25 1.13 -7.10
C ALA A 82 6.21 0.02 -7.32
N VAL A 83 4.92 0.31 -7.15
CA VAL A 83 3.81 -0.63 -7.34
C VAL A 83 3.98 -1.90 -6.49
N SER A 84 4.30 -1.70 -5.21
CA SER A 84 4.45 -2.79 -4.23
C SER A 84 3.11 -3.18 -3.58
N GLU A 85 3.07 -4.36 -2.94
CA GLU A 85 1.83 -4.91 -2.37
C GLU A 85 1.70 -4.56 -0.88
N LEU A 86 1.12 -3.40 -0.59
CA LEU A 86 0.80 -2.99 0.77
C LEU A 86 -0.61 -3.46 1.15
N SER A 87 -0.71 -4.30 2.18
CA SER A 87 -1.98 -4.86 2.66
C SER A 87 -3.01 -3.79 3.00
N THR A 88 -2.58 -2.69 3.65
CA THR A 88 -3.49 -1.61 4.05
C THR A 88 -4.11 -0.90 2.86
N GLY A 89 -3.35 -0.57 1.81
CA GLY A 89 -3.92 -0.05 0.57
C GLY A 89 -4.77 -1.09 -0.20
N ASN A 90 -4.46 -2.38 -0.04
CA ASN A 90 -5.26 -3.44 -0.63
C ASN A 90 -6.63 -3.61 0.06
N TYR A 91 -6.82 -3.10 1.28
CA TYR A 91 -8.13 -3.06 1.98
C TYR A 91 -9.12 -2.07 1.34
N LEU A 92 -8.63 -1.10 0.57
CA LEU A 92 -9.47 -0.29 -0.31
C LEU A 92 -9.67 -0.95 -1.68
N ILE A 93 -8.55 -1.26 -2.35
CA ILE A 93 -8.56 -1.52 -3.80
C ILE A 93 -9.21 -2.86 -4.14
N THR A 94 -8.83 -3.93 -3.45
CA THR A 94 -9.33 -5.27 -3.82
C THR A 94 -10.79 -5.52 -3.42
N PRO A 95 -11.34 -4.92 -2.34
CA PRO A 95 -12.79 -4.87 -2.13
C PRO A 95 -13.54 -4.04 -3.17
N LEU A 96 -13.02 -2.87 -3.59
CA LEU A 96 -13.65 -2.10 -4.67
C LEU A 96 -13.82 -2.96 -5.92
N GLY A 97 -12.78 -3.70 -6.32
CA GLY A 97 -12.87 -4.66 -7.42
C GLY A 97 -13.87 -5.80 -7.15
N ALA A 98 -14.06 -6.23 -5.90
CA ALA A 98 -15.06 -7.24 -5.57
C ALA A 98 -16.49 -6.70 -5.61
N MET A 99 -16.70 -5.47 -5.13
CA MET A 99 -17.98 -4.77 -5.13
C MET A 99 -18.46 -4.46 -6.54
N THR A 100 -17.54 -4.07 -7.43
CA THR A 100 -17.80 -3.84 -8.86
C THR A 100 -17.82 -5.12 -9.69
N ARG A 101 -17.65 -6.29 -9.04
CA ARG A 101 -17.58 -7.64 -9.63
C ARG A 101 -16.43 -7.84 -10.62
N ARG A 102 -15.42 -6.98 -10.58
CA ARG A 102 -14.21 -7.10 -11.38
C ARG A 102 -13.32 -8.27 -10.92
N VAL A 103 -13.29 -8.51 -9.61
CA VAL A 103 -12.66 -9.67 -8.97
C VAL A 103 -13.66 -10.35 -8.02
N GLY A 104 -13.34 -11.55 -7.55
CA GLY A 104 -14.13 -12.22 -6.50
C GLY A 104 -13.56 -11.98 -5.10
N TRP A 105 -14.43 -12.01 -4.07
CA TRP A 105 -14.02 -11.94 -2.66
C TRP A 105 -12.98 -12.99 -2.25
N LYS A 106 -12.98 -14.18 -2.89
CA LYS A 106 -11.93 -15.19 -2.70
C LYS A 106 -10.56 -14.66 -3.12
N GLN A 107 -10.48 -13.98 -4.27
CA GLN A 107 -9.23 -13.40 -4.76
C GLN A 107 -8.77 -12.24 -3.88
N THR A 108 -9.71 -11.40 -3.41
CA THR A 108 -9.48 -10.36 -2.40
C THR A 108 -8.81 -10.95 -1.15
N LEU A 109 -9.40 -11.99 -0.56
CA LEU A 109 -8.85 -12.64 0.64
C LEU A 109 -7.49 -13.30 0.40
N CYS A 110 -7.27 -13.92 -0.77
CA CYS A 110 -5.96 -14.48 -1.12
C CYS A 110 -4.89 -13.39 -1.27
N ASN A 111 -5.23 -12.25 -1.87
CA ASN A 111 -4.32 -11.11 -1.99
C ASN A 111 -4.02 -10.50 -0.60
N TRP A 112 -5.03 -10.34 0.26
CA TRP A 112 -4.84 -9.86 1.63
C TRP A 112 -3.92 -10.77 2.43
N ALA A 113 -4.15 -12.08 2.40
CA ALA A 113 -3.29 -13.05 3.09
C ALA A 113 -1.84 -12.98 2.59
N GLY A 114 -1.63 -12.93 1.27
CA GLY A 114 -0.29 -12.85 0.68
C GLY A 114 0.44 -11.54 1.00
N SER A 115 -0.25 -10.40 0.84
CA SER A 115 0.34 -9.08 1.08
C SER A 115 0.61 -8.84 2.56
N TYR A 116 -0.31 -9.25 3.45
CA TYR A 116 -0.13 -9.15 4.90
C TYR A 116 1.02 -10.03 5.39
N ALA A 117 1.10 -11.29 4.93
CA ALA A 117 2.21 -12.19 5.26
C ALA A 117 3.56 -11.64 4.75
N GLY A 118 3.58 -11.12 3.52
CA GLY A 118 4.76 -10.45 2.96
C GLY A 118 5.14 -9.20 3.77
N ASN A 119 4.18 -8.37 4.15
CA ASN A 119 4.43 -7.18 4.94
C ASN A 119 4.99 -7.52 6.33
N LEU A 120 4.41 -8.51 7.02
CA LEU A 120 4.89 -8.97 8.33
C LEU A 120 6.32 -9.52 8.22
N LEU A 121 6.58 -10.37 7.22
CA LEU A 121 7.90 -10.94 6.97
C LEU A 121 8.93 -9.83 6.68
N GLY A 122 8.61 -8.89 5.79
CA GLY A 122 9.50 -7.78 5.44
C GLY A 122 9.77 -6.86 6.61
N ALA A 123 8.75 -6.49 7.37
CA ALA A 123 8.90 -5.63 8.54
C ALA A 123 9.77 -6.28 9.63
N PHE A 124 9.58 -7.57 9.89
CA PHE A 124 10.39 -8.33 10.84
C PHE A 124 11.85 -8.46 10.38
N LEU A 125 12.06 -8.77 9.09
CA LEU A 125 13.37 -8.80 8.46
C LEU A 125 14.12 -7.48 8.63
N LEU A 126 13.44 -6.36 8.35
CA LEU A 126 14.03 -5.04 8.48
C LEU A 126 14.27 -4.68 9.95
N ALA A 127 13.42 -5.10 10.89
CA ALA A 127 13.68 -4.93 12.32
C ALA A 127 14.97 -5.64 12.75
N VAL A 128 15.19 -6.88 12.32
CA VAL A 128 16.43 -7.63 12.58
C VAL A 128 17.63 -6.90 11.98
N VAL A 129 17.57 -6.55 10.70
CA VAL A 129 18.66 -5.87 9.99
C VAL A 129 19.00 -4.53 10.66
N ILE A 130 17.98 -3.74 11.02
CA ILE A 130 18.15 -2.40 11.59
C ILE A 130 18.64 -2.44 13.06
N ILE A 131 18.23 -3.43 13.85
CA ILE A 131 18.69 -3.52 15.24
C ILE A 131 20.06 -4.19 15.32
N GLN A 132 20.26 -5.32 14.64
CA GLN A 132 21.51 -6.11 14.75
C GLN A 132 22.64 -5.53 13.89
N GLY A 133 22.35 -5.17 12.65
CA GLY A 133 23.34 -4.63 11.72
C GLY A 133 23.60 -3.14 11.91
N ALA A 134 22.79 -2.46 12.73
CA ALA A 134 22.46 -1.07 12.44
C ALA A 134 22.17 -0.18 13.65
N HIS A 135 22.59 -0.60 14.85
CA HIS A 135 23.06 0.37 15.85
C HIS A 135 24.03 1.42 15.26
N LEU A 136 24.68 1.09 14.12
CA LEU A 136 25.52 1.97 13.29
C LEU A 136 24.82 2.60 12.06
N LEU A 137 23.65 2.15 11.59
CA LEU A 137 23.03 2.71 10.35
C LEU A 137 22.36 4.07 10.59
N VAL A 138 21.97 4.38 11.83
CA VAL A 138 21.59 5.75 12.19
C VAL A 138 22.82 6.66 12.32
N GLY A 139 24.02 6.07 12.25
CA GLY A 139 25.33 6.71 12.37
C GLY A 139 25.96 6.46 13.75
N PRO A 140 27.30 6.37 13.86
CA PRO A 140 27.97 6.47 15.15
C PRO A 140 27.53 7.78 15.84
N MET A 141 27.26 7.72 17.15
CA MET A 141 26.74 8.79 18.03
C MET A 141 25.21 9.00 18.06
N TRP A 142 24.44 8.64 17.03
CA TRP A 142 22.99 8.93 16.96
C TRP A 142 22.11 7.73 17.34
N GLY A 143 22.70 6.53 17.43
CA GLY A 143 21.99 5.29 17.70
C GLY A 143 21.27 5.28 19.06
N GLU A 144 21.87 5.87 20.10
CA GLU A 144 21.26 5.87 21.45
C GLU A 144 19.97 6.70 21.51
N GLU A 145 19.98 7.91 20.96
CA GLU A 145 18.78 8.76 20.94
C GLU A 145 17.67 8.16 20.08
N TRP A 146 18.03 7.58 18.93
CA TRP A 146 17.09 6.89 18.06
C TRP A 146 16.47 5.68 18.76
N VAL A 147 17.28 4.83 19.40
CA VAL A 147 16.81 3.68 20.18
C VAL A 147 15.94 4.18 21.33
N GLY A 148 16.32 5.26 22.02
CA GLY A 148 15.52 5.87 23.08
C GLY A 148 14.13 6.30 22.60
N LEU A 149 14.05 6.96 21.43
CA LEU A 149 12.77 7.35 20.81
C LEU A 149 11.94 6.12 20.39
N LEU A 150 12.57 5.12 19.76
CA LEU A 150 11.92 3.85 19.43
C LEU A 150 11.30 3.20 20.67
N LYS A 151 12.07 3.07 21.76
CA LYS A 151 11.60 2.47 23.02
C LYS A 151 10.38 3.22 23.57
N LYS A 152 10.45 4.55 23.63
CA LYS A 152 9.33 5.40 24.09
C LYS A 152 8.07 5.18 23.26
N ILE A 153 8.19 5.16 21.93
CA ILE A 153 7.05 4.98 21.03
C ILE A 153 6.46 3.58 21.15
N VAL A 154 7.29 2.53 21.20
CA VAL A 154 6.81 1.15 21.33
C VAL A 154 6.10 0.94 22.67
N LEU A 155 6.64 1.47 23.77
CA LEU A 155 5.97 1.44 25.08
C LEU A 155 4.62 2.17 25.05
N ALA A 156 4.57 3.37 24.46
CA ALA A 156 3.33 4.11 24.32
C ALA A 156 2.27 3.33 23.51
N LYS A 157 2.67 2.72 22.39
CA LYS A 157 1.79 1.88 21.55
C LYS A 157 1.34 0.59 22.23
N ALA A 158 2.20 -0.02 23.03
CA ALA A 158 1.89 -1.22 23.80
C ALA A 158 0.94 -0.93 24.97
N SER A 159 0.93 0.31 25.47
CA SER A 159 0.07 0.75 26.57
C SER A 159 -1.37 1.11 26.14
N LEU A 160 -1.65 1.16 24.84
CA LEU A 160 -2.99 1.44 24.32
C LEU A 160 -3.98 0.34 24.72
N SER A 161 -5.20 0.75 25.09
CA SER A 161 -6.30 -0.22 25.18
C SER A 161 -6.62 -0.78 23.79
N PRO A 162 -7.07 -2.05 23.67
CA PRO A 162 -7.44 -2.62 22.38
C PRO A 162 -8.50 -1.79 21.63
N LEU A 163 -9.45 -1.19 22.35
CA LEU A 163 -10.49 -0.36 21.76
C LEU A 163 -9.92 0.94 21.18
N GLU A 164 -9.00 1.57 21.89
CA GLU A 164 -8.32 2.77 21.40
C GLU A 164 -7.45 2.45 20.17
N ALA A 165 -6.68 1.36 20.22
CA ALA A 165 -5.87 0.90 19.11
C ALA A 165 -6.72 0.62 17.86
N PHE A 166 -7.92 0.04 18.05
CA PHE A 166 -8.89 -0.19 16.98
C PHE A 166 -9.36 1.12 16.31
N PHE A 167 -9.83 2.11 17.09
CA PHE A 167 -10.30 3.38 16.51
C PHE A 167 -9.18 4.18 15.86
N ARG A 168 -7.99 4.21 16.47
CA ARG A 168 -6.79 4.80 15.84
C ARG A 168 -6.44 4.08 14.53
N GLY A 169 -6.66 2.76 14.46
CA GLY A 169 -6.51 1.97 13.24
C GLY A 169 -7.48 2.38 12.13
N ILE A 170 -8.75 2.64 12.45
CA ILE A 170 -9.75 3.12 11.48
C ILE A 170 -9.30 4.47 10.90
N LEU A 171 -8.97 5.42 11.77
CA LEU A 171 -8.60 6.78 11.37
C LEU A 171 -7.31 6.79 10.55
N CYS A 172 -6.32 5.97 10.91
CA CYS A 172 -5.08 5.85 10.16
C CYS A 172 -5.35 5.47 8.71
N ILE A 173 -6.14 4.41 8.53
CA ILE A 173 -6.36 3.87 7.20
C ILE A 173 -7.25 4.77 6.37
N TRP A 174 -8.18 5.50 6.98
CA TRP A 174 -8.97 6.48 6.26
C TRP A 174 -8.03 7.46 5.55
N LEU A 175 -7.03 7.99 6.26
CA LEU A 175 -6.06 8.91 5.66
C LEU A 175 -5.16 8.21 4.62
N VAL A 176 -4.68 6.99 4.87
CA VAL A 176 -3.85 6.24 3.91
C VAL A 176 -4.62 5.93 2.62
N ASP A 177 -5.85 5.45 2.74
CA ASP A 177 -6.69 5.10 1.60
C ASP A 177 -7.23 6.34 0.89
N LEU A 178 -7.40 7.45 1.60
CA LEU A 178 -7.64 8.75 0.96
C LEU A 178 -6.45 9.17 0.09
N ALA A 179 -5.21 9.02 0.58
CA ALA A 179 -4.01 9.26 -0.21
C ALA A 179 -3.95 8.37 -1.46
N VAL A 180 -4.22 7.07 -1.31
CA VAL A 180 -4.26 6.12 -2.44
C VAL A 180 -5.37 6.48 -3.43
N TRP A 181 -6.58 6.77 -2.94
CA TRP A 181 -7.72 7.19 -3.75
C TRP A 181 -7.42 8.46 -4.56
N GLN A 182 -6.86 9.49 -3.92
CA GLN A 182 -6.46 10.72 -4.58
C GLN A 182 -5.35 10.48 -5.60
N ALA A 183 -4.40 9.59 -5.32
CA ALA A 183 -3.35 9.23 -6.26
C ALA A 183 -3.90 8.55 -7.53
N TYR A 184 -4.99 7.80 -7.45
CA TYR A 184 -5.68 7.24 -8.63
C TYR A 184 -6.39 8.28 -9.49
N ARG A 185 -6.66 9.47 -8.95
CA ARG A 185 -7.29 10.60 -9.66
C ARG A 185 -6.27 11.54 -10.32
N ALA A 186 -4.98 11.34 -10.03
CA ALA A 186 -3.90 12.15 -10.56
C ALA A 186 -3.21 11.47 -11.75
N LYS A 187 -2.90 12.26 -12.78
CA LYS A 187 -2.30 11.78 -14.04
C LYS A 187 -0.78 11.85 -14.06
N ASP A 188 -0.20 12.80 -13.33
CA ASP A 188 1.24 13.01 -13.24
C ASP A 188 1.81 12.63 -11.87
N LEU A 189 3.11 12.37 -11.82
CA LEU A 189 3.79 11.93 -10.59
C LEU A 189 3.87 13.02 -9.52
N THR A 190 3.99 14.30 -9.91
CA THR A 190 4.09 15.41 -8.97
C THR A 190 2.79 15.57 -8.17
N SER A 191 1.64 15.55 -8.84
CA SER A 191 0.34 15.55 -8.17
C SER A 191 0.18 14.35 -7.25
N LYS A 192 0.55 13.14 -7.70
CA LYS A 192 0.50 11.93 -6.86
C LYS A 192 1.35 12.08 -5.61
N PHE A 193 2.56 12.61 -5.74
CA PHE A 193 3.46 12.86 -4.62
C PHE A 193 2.78 13.73 -3.56
N LEU A 194 2.24 14.90 -3.95
CA LEU A 194 1.60 15.83 -3.02
C LEU A 194 0.33 15.24 -2.38
N LEU A 195 -0.51 14.57 -3.16
CA LEU A 195 -1.76 13.96 -2.69
C LEU A 195 -1.53 12.78 -1.74
N ILE A 196 -0.42 12.05 -1.89
CA ILE A 196 -0.01 11.02 -0.93
C ILE A 196 0.61 11.69 0.30
N TRP A 197 1.38 12.77 0.11
CA TRP A 197 2.16 13.38 1.17
C TRP A 197 1.30 13.90 2.32
N PHE A 198 0.28 14.72 2.05
CA PHE A 198 -0.50 15.37 3.12
C PHE A 198 -1.28 14.40 4.03
N PRO A 199 -2.04 13.41 3.52
CA PRO A 199 -2.74 12.47 4.39
C PRO A 199 -1.79 11.56 5.16
N THR A 200 -0.66 11.18 4.53
CA THR A 200 0.37 10.36 5.18
C THR A 200 1.07 11.10 6.31
N PHE A 201 1.41 12.37 6.08
CA PHE A 201 1.91 13.30 7.09
C PHE A 201 0.93 13.36 8.27
N ALA A 202 -0.35 13.59 7.98
CA ALA A 202 -1.37 13.80 9.00
C ALA A 202 -1.53 12.58 9.92
N PHE A 203 -1.64 11.36 9.37
CA PHE A 203 -1.84 10.19 10.25
C PHE A 203 -0.64 9.94 11.16
N PHE A 204 0.57 10.17 10.64
CA PHE A 204 1.80 9.91 11.38
C PHE A 204 2.00 10.95 12.48
N ALA A 205 1.81 12.24 12.17
CA ALA A 205 1.89 13.33 13.13
C ALA A 205 0.81 13.23 14.24
N LEU A 206 -0.39 12.76 13.89
CA LEU A 206 -1.48 12.51 14.85
C LEU A 206 -1.22 11.27 15.74
N GLY A 207 -0.23 10.43 15.41
CA GLY A 207 0.07 9.22 16.15
C GLY A 207 -1.01 8.14 16.01
N LEU A 208 -1.59 8.00 14.82
CA LEU A 208 -2.56 6.95 14.51
C LEU A 208 -1.86 5.60 14.30
N GLU A 209 -2.63 4.51 14.28
CA GLU A 209 -2.09 3.14 14.29
C GLU A 209 -2.12 2.49 12.89
N HIS A 210 -0.95 2.22 12.32
CA HIS A 210 -0.81 1.52 11.05
C HIS A 210 -0.23 0.13 11.27
N SER A 211 -0.99 -0.92 10.98
CA SER A 211 -0.60 -2.31 11.25
C SER A 211 0.79 -2.66 10.69
N VAL A 212 1.07 -2.34 9.42
CA VAL A 212 2.38 -2.65 8.80
C VAL A 212 3.55 -1.88 9.42
N VAL A 213 3.32 -0.66 9.92
CA VAL A 213 4.38 0.09 10.62
C VAL A 213 4.62 -0.54 12.00
N ASN A 214 3.55 -0.97 12.67
CA ASN A 214 3.65 -1.67 13.95
C ASN A 214 4.35 -3.03 13.82
N MET A 215 4.19 -3.72 12.68
CA MET A 215 4.95 -4.94 12.35
C MET A 215 6.46 -4.72 12.30
N PHE A 216 6.93 -3.49 12.13
CA PHE A 216 8.34 -3.13 12.22
C PHE A 216 8.68 -2.63 13.63
N LEU A 217 7.91 -1.67 14.15
CA LEU A 217 8.20 -1.00 15.42
C LEU A 217 8.27 -1.95 16.61
N PHE A 218 7.30 -2.86 16.75
CA PHE A 218 7.27 -3.76 17.91
C PHE A 218 8.44 -4.75 17.89
N PRO A 219 8.70 -5.51 16.80
CA PRO A 219 9.89 -6.35 16.74
C PRO A 219 11.18 -5.56 16.96
N ALA A 220 11.33 -4.37 16.36
CA ALA A 220 12.51 -3.54 16.55
C ALA A 220 12.69 -3.11 18.01
N GLY A 221 11.61 -2.69 18.68
CA GLY A 221 11.63 -2.31 20.10
C GLY A 221 11.96 -3.48 21.01
N ILE A 222 11.36 -4.65 20.78
CA ILE A 222 11.63 -5.88 21.55
C ILE A 222 13.10 -6.27 21.40
N PHE A 223 13.64 -6.29 20.18
CA PHE A 223 15.06 -6.57 19.94
C PHE A 223 15.99 -5.51 20.54
N ALA A 224 15.54 -4.26 20.66
CA ALA A 224 16.25 -3.19 21.36
C ALA A 224 16.14 -3.29 22.90
N GLY A 225 15.39 -4.26 23.43
CA GLY A 225 15.24 -4.50 24.87
C GLY A 225 14.11 -3.70 25.53
N VAL A 226 13.02 -3.39 24.81
CA VAL A 226 11.76 -2.95 25.44
C VAL A 226 11.10 -4.14 26.12
N GLU A 227 10.64 -3.96 27.36
CA GLU A 227 9.86 -4.96 28.12
C GLU A 227 8.40 -5.04 27.63
N VAL A 228 8.22 -5.42 26.36
CA VAL A 228 6.92 -5.71 25.76
C VAL A 228 6.93 -7.15 25.28
N SER A 229 5.96 -7.94 25.73
CA SER A 229 5.81 -9.32 25.29
C SER A 229 5.28 -9.41 23.86
N TRP A 230 5.62 -10.49 23.15
CA TRP A 230 5.02 -10.82 21.85
C TRP A 230 3.50 -10.92 21.93
N SER A 231 2.96 -11.42 23.04
CA SER A 231 1.52 -11.46 23.29
C SER A 231 0.90 -10.06 23.35
N GLN A 232 1.50 -9.12 24.08
CA GLN A 232 1.05 -7.73 24.10
C GLN A 232 1.10 -7.09 22.71
N PHE A 233 2.15 -7.37 21.93
CA PHE A 233 2.20 -6.91 20.54
C PHE A 233 1.05 -7.48 19.70
N PHE A 234 0.92 -8.80 19.60
CA PHE A 234 -0.05 -9.42 18.69
C PHE A 234 -1.50 -9.19 19.14
N VAL A 235 -1.80 -9.42 20.42
CA VAL A 235 -3.16 -9.42 20.95
C VAL A 235 -3.67 -8.02 21.26
N ASN A 236 -2.87 -7.22 21.96
CA ASN A 236 -3.36 -5.92 22.45
C ASN A 236 -3.17 -4.80 21.42
N ASN A 237 -2.25 -4.95 20.46
CA ASN A 237 -2.00 -3.95 19.43
C ASN A 237 -2.32 -4.45 18.01
N LEU A 238 -1.65 -5.48 17.49
CA LEU A 238 -1.72 -5.80 16.07
C LEU A 238 -3.14 -6.25 15.63
N ILE A 239 -3.80 -7.11 16.40
CA ILE A 239 -5.18 -7.55 16.17
C ILE A 239 -6.17 -6.36 16.10
N PRO A 240 -6.29 -5.49 17.12
CA PRO A 240 -7.23 -4.38 17.05
C PRO A 240 -6.87 -3.40 15.93
N VAL A 241 -5.57 -3.12 15.72
CA VAL A 241 -5.13 -2.18 14.66
C VAL A 241 -5.44 -2.72 13.27
N VAL A 242 -5.15 -3.99 12.97
CA VAL A 242 -5.49 -4.56 11.65
C VAL A 242 -6.99 -4.61 11.44
N THR A 243 -7.76 -4.90 12.48
CA THR A 243 -9.23 -4.87 12.42
C THR A 243 -9.71 -3.47 12.07
N GLY A 244 -9.19 -2.44 12.75
CA GLY A 244 -9.49 -1.05 12.44
C GLY A 244 -9.06 -0.66 11.02
N ASN A 245 -7.87 -1.07 10.60
CA ASN A 245 -7.37 -0.81 9.24
C ASN A 245 -8.23 -1.48 8.16
N VAL A 246 -8.75 -2.69 8.39
CA VAL A 246 -9.65 -3.33 7.42
C VAL A 246 -11.00 -2.62 7.39
N VAL A 247 -11.55 -2.27 8.57
CA VAL A 247 -12.84 -1.57 8.66
C VAL A 247 -12.78 -0.22 7.95
N GLY A 248 -11.74 0.58 8.21
CA GLY A 248 -11.59 1.88 7.58
C GLY A 248 -11.44 1.80 6.05
N GLY A 249 -10.69 0.83 5.53
CA GLY A 249 -10.45 0.75 4.09
C GLY A 249 -11.66 0.23 3.32
N VAL A 250 -12.26 -0.85 3.81
CA VAL A 250 -13.41 -1.50 3.18
C VAL A 250 -14.65 -0.62 3.27
N PHE A 251 -15.03 -0.20 4.48
CA PHE A 251 -16.34 0.39 4.74
C PHE A 251 -16.35 1.90 4.66
N ILE A 252 -15.26 2.58 5.05
CA ILE A 252 -15.25 4.05 5.06
C ILE A 252 -14.83 4.58 3.70
N VAL A 253 -13.69 4.18 3.16
CA VAL A 253 -13.24 4.72 1.86
C VAL A 253 -13.89 3.97 0.71
N GLY A 254 -13.69 2.65 0.61
CA GLY A 254 -14.15 1.86 -0.54
C GLY A 254 -15.67 1.88 -0.71
N MET A 255 -16.42 1.49 0.31
CA MET A 255 -17.87 1.34 0.23
C MET A 255 -18.59 2.68 0.11
N LEU A 256 -18.18 3.74 0.83
CA LEU A 256 -18.86 5.04 0.73
C LEU A 256 -18.68 5.66 -0.66
N TYR A 257 -17.46 5.64 -1.23
CA TYR A 257 -17.28 6.12 -2.60
C TYR A 257 -18.06 5.28 -3.61
N TRP A 258 -18.06 3.96 -3.48
CA TRP A 258 -18.85 3.08 -4.34
C TRP A 258 -20.37 3.34 -4.24
N TYR A 259 -20.90 3.51 -3.02
CA TYR A 259 -22.29 3.86 -2.79
C TYR A 259 -22.64 5.23 -3.39
N SER A 260 -21.80 6.24 -3.16
CA SER A 260 -21.99 7.60 -3.68
C SER A 260 -22.02 7.68 -5.21
N ALA A 261 -21.38 6.72 -5.89
CA ALA A 261 -21.35 6.60 -7.34
C ALA A 261 -22.53 5.81 -7.93
N GLY A 262 -23.52 5.44 -7.12
CA GLY A 262 -24.67 4.65 -7.57
C GLY A 262 -24.37 3.14 -7.69
N LEU A 263 -23.45 2.62 -6.87
CA LEU A 263 -23.13 1.19 -6.80
C LEU A 263 -22.73 0.57 -8.15
N PRO A 264 -21.79 1.18 -8.91
CA PRO A 264 -21.43 0.73 -10.25
C PRO A 264 -20.89 -0.71 -10.26
N VAL A 265 -21.23 -1.46 -11.31
CA VAL A 265 -20.73 -2.81 -11.58
C VAL A 265 -20.14 -2.85 -13.00
N PHE A 266 -18.98 -3.50 -13.16
CA PHE A 266 -18.26 -3.59 -14.45
C PHE A 266 -18.07 -5.02 -14.96
N GLY A 267 -18.32 -6.05 -14.13
CA GLY A 267 -18.17 -7.45 -14.50
C GLY A 267 -16.71 -7.94 -14.60
N ARG A 268 -16.54 -9.26 -14.81
CA ARG A 268 -15.23 -9.93 -14.86
C ARG A 268 -14.54 -9.74 -16.22
N LEU A 269 -13.21 -9.69 -16.24
CA LEU A 269 -12.40 -9.60 -17.46
C LEU A 269 -12.69 -10.76 -18.44
N GLY A 270 -13.31 -10.46 -19.58
CA GLY A 270 -13.63 -11.44 -20.64
C GLY A 270 -14.40 -10.89 -21.86
N GLY A 271 -14.32 -9.58 -22.12
CA GLY A 271 -15.01 -8.91 -23.22
C GLY A 271 -14.88 -7.40 -23.04
N VAL A 272 -13.81 -6.82 -23.56
CA VAL A 272 -13.60 -5.37 -23.52
C VAL A 272 -14.35 -4.77 -24.70
N SER A 273 -15.42 -4.03 -24.42
CA SER A 273 -15.93 -2.97 -25.27
C SER A 273 -15.87 -1.68 -24.46
N ALA A 274 -15.39 -0.61 -25.08
CA ALA A 274 -15.20 0.71 -24.48
C ALA A 274 -16.52 1.39 -24.06
N ASP A 275 -17.67 0.77 -24.34
CA ASP A 275 -19.02 1.27 -24.05
C ASP A 275 -19.78 0.42 -22.99
N GLY A 276 -19.08 -0.48 -22.28
CA GLY A 276 -19.68 -1.52 -21.42
C GLY A 276 -20.28 -1.03 -20.10
N LEU A 277 -21.50 -0.49 -20.17
CA LEU A 277 -22.55 -0.37 -19.14
C LEU A 277 -22.08 -0.33 -17.67
N VAL A 278 -22.04 0.88 -17.11
CA VAL A 278 -22.20 1.11 -15.67
C VAL A 278 -23.63 0.72 -15.30
N GLU A 279 -23.87 -0.53 -14.88
CA GLU A 279 -25.15 -0.86 -14.25
C GLU A 279 -25.12 -0.34 -12.81
N GLN A 280 -26.08 0.52 -12.46
CA GLN A 280 -26.26 0.96 -11.07
C GLN A 280 -26.86 -0.20 -10.25
N GLY A 281 -26.20 -0.55 -9.15
CA GLY A 281 -26.64 -1.62 -8.26
C GLY A 281 -27.89 -1.28 -7.47
N SER A 282 -28.63 -2.30 -7.03
CA SER A 282 -29.78 -2.13 -6.11
C SER A 282 -29.35 -2.17 -4.64
N TYR A 283 -30.20 -1.70 -3.72
CA TYR A 283 -29.96 -1.83 -2.27
C TYR A 283 -29.81 -3.30 -1.80
N ARG A 284 -30.37 -4.27 -2.54
CA ARG A 284 -30.11 -5.69 -2.30
C ARG A 284 -28.64 -6.05 -2.54
N LEU A 285 -28.02 -5.47 -3.56
CA LEU A 285 -26.59 -5.64 -3.83
C LEU A 285 -25.75 -5.05 -2.69
N LEU A 286 -26.11 -3.85 -2.22
CA LEU A 286 -25.46 -3.23 -1.06
C LEU A 286 -25.53 -4.15 0.18
N GLY A 287 -26.72 -4.67 0.51
CA GLY A 287 -26.89 -5.59 1.64
C GLY A 287 -26.05 -6.87 1.52
N LEU A 288 -26.02 -7.48 0.33
CA LEU A 288 -25.18 -8.65 0.06
C LEU A 288 -23.68 -8.33 0.15
N THR A 289 -23.27 -7.14 -0.29
CA THR A 289 -21.88 -6.68 -0.20
C THR A 289 -21.48 -6.42 1.24
N ILE A 290 -22.33 -5.79 2.05
CA ILE A 290 -22.08 -5.61 3.48
C ILE A 290 -21.93 -6.96 4.16
N LEU A 291 -22.80 -7.92 3.87
CA LEU A 291 -22.73 -9.27 4.45
C LEU A 291 -21.44 -9.99 4.03
N LYS A 292 -21.11 -10.00 2.73
CA LYS A 292 -19.91 -10.68 2.20
C LYS A 292 -18.61 -9.99 2.63
N GLY A 293 -18.60 -8.66 2.61
CA GLY A 293 -17.48 -7.85 3.10
C GLY A 293 -17.29 -8.05 4.59
N GLY A 294 -18.36 -7.94 5.39
CA GLY A 294 -18.34 -8.22 6.83
C GLY A 294 -17.87 -9.63 7.16
N ALA A 295 -18.35 -10.65 6.43
CA ALA A 295 -17.86 -12.01 6.55
C ALA A 295 -16.38 -12.14 6.16
N ALA A 296 -15.93 -11.49 5.09
CA ALA A 296 -14.52 -11.48 4.68
C ALA A 296 -13.63 -10.79 5.73
N VAL A 297 -14.07 -9.67 6.30
CA VAL A 297 -13.40 -9.00 7.42
C VAL A 297 -13.33 -9.92 8.63
N ALA A 298 -14.45 -10.53 9.04
CA ALA A 298 -14.49 -11.45 10.17
C ALA A 298 -13.55 -12.65 9.95
N VAL A 299 -13.59 -13.29 8.77
CA VAL A 299 -12.69 -14.38 8.40
C VAL A 299 -11.24 -13.94 8.47
N PHE A 300 -10.89 -12.79 7.90
CA PHE A 300 -9.51 -12.30 7.89
C PHE A 300 -9.01 -11.93 9.30
N VAL A 301 -9.83 -11.21 10.06
CA VAL A 301 -9.51 -10.73 11.42
C VAL A 301 -9.49 -11.84 12.46
N ILE A 302 -10.36 -12.83 12.36
CA ILE A 302 -10.42 -13.96 13.29
C ILE A 302 -9.36 -15.00 12.94
N LEU A 303 -9.21 -15.34 11.66
CA LEU A 303 -8.29 -16.41 11.28
C LEU A 303 -6.83 -15.96 11.25
N PHE A 304 -6.50 -14.79 10.69
CA PHE A 304 -5.10 -14.51 10.37
C PHE A 304 -4.29 -13.97 11.56
N PRO A 305 -4.75 -12.89 12.24
CA PRO A 305 -4.15 -12.44 13.49
C PRO A 305 -4.33 -13.44 14.65
N GLY A 306 -5.47 -14.14 14.70
CA GLY A 306 -5.75 -15.16 15.73
C GLY A 306 -4.85 -16.39 15.59
N VAL A 307 -4.52 -16.82 14.37
CA VAL A 307 -3.51 -17.87 14.13
C VAL A 307 -2.10 -17.37 14.47
N ALA A 308 -1.74 -16.12 14.16
CA ALA A 308 -0.45 -15.55 14.56
C ALA A 308 -0.31 -15.39 16.09
N GLY A 309 -1.38 -14.97 16.77
CA GLY A 309 -1.47 -14.91 18.24
C GLY A 309 -1.47 -16.29 18.88
N GLY A 310 -2.23 -17.24 18.31
CA GLY A 310 -2.28 -18.64 18.77
C GLY A 310 -0.94 -19.37 18.60
N LEU A 311 -0.26 -19.20 17.46
CA LEU A 311 1.09 -19.73 17.27
C LEU A 311 2.10 -19.11 18.24
N SER A 312 1.98 -17.81 18.56
CA SER A 312 2.92 -17.18 19.51
C SER A 312 2.66 -17.53 20.98
N ILE A 313 1.46 -18.01 21.33
CA ILE A 313 1.17 -18.65 22.63
C ILE A 313 1.71 -20.08 22.68
N LEU A 314 1.69 -20.80 21.54
CA LEU A 314 2.13 -22.19 21.43
C LEU A 314 3.64 -22.36 21.20
N LEU A 315 4.32 -21.32 20.70
CA LEU A 315 5.75 -21.33 20.47
C LEU A 315 6.47 -20.75 21.71
N PRO A 316 7.22 -21.56 22.47
CA PRO A 316 7.94 -21.06 23.63
C PRO A 316 8.90 -19.92 23.25
N VAL A 317 9.02 -18.97 24.17
CA VAL A 317 9.73 -17.68 24.08
C VAL A 317 11.22 -17.80 23.68
N GLU A 318 11.77 -19.02 23.62
CA GLU A 318 13.18 -19.30 23.32
C GLU A 318 13.52 -19.49 21.83
N LEU A 319 12.62 -19.19 20.88
CA LEU A 319 12.93 -19.24 19.44
C LEU A 319 13.63 -17.99 18.91
N GLY A 320 14.53 -17.41 19.71
CA GLY A 320 15.40 -16.28 19.33
C GLY A 320 16.32 -16.55 18.14
N LEU A 321 16.47 -17.81 17.71
CA LEU A 321 17.28 -18.21 16.55
C LEU A 321 16.52 -18.85 15.38
N PHE A 322 15.31 -19.39 15.57
CA PHE A 322 14.68 -20.23 14.53
C PHE A 322 13.97 -19.42 13.44
N VAL A 323 13.35 -18.28 13.81
CA VAL A 323 12.83 -17.32 12.84
C VAL A 323 13.98 -16.71 12.04
N PRO A 324 15.10 -16.24 12.65
CA PRO A 324 16.30 -15.85 11.92
C PRO A 324 16.84 -16.94 10.99
N ILE A 325 16.89 -18.22 11.38
CA ILE A 325 17.41 -19.32 10.53
C ILE A 325 16.47 -19.61 9.35
N ALA A 326 15.15 -19.70 9.56
CA ALA A 326 14.18 -19.88 8.49
C ALA A 326 14.20 -18.68 7.51
N VAL A 327 14.43 -17.49 8.05
CA VAL A 327 14.57 -16.24 7.30
C VAL A 327 15.92 -16.14 6.58
N ILE A 328 17.04 -16.60 7.16
CA ILE A 328 18.36 -16.70 6.52
C ILE A 328 18.31 -17.74 5.39
N LEU A 329 17.66 -18.89 5.60
CA LEU A 329 17.46 -19.90 4.57
C LEU A 329 16.58 -19.36 3.43
N TYR A 330 15.56 -18.56 3.74
CA TYR A 330 14.73 -17.90 2.74
C TYR A 330 15.47 -16.78 1.99
N VAL A 331 16.26 -15.95 2.68
CA VAL A 331 17.11 -14.90 2.09
C VAL A 331 18.22 -15.51 1.25
N ALA A 332 18.83 -16.62 1.67
CA ALA A 332 19.80 -17.38 0.88
C ALA A 332 19.14 -17.97 -0.38
N THR A 333 17.92 -18.50 -0.25
CA THR A 333 17.13 -18.98 -1.40
C THR A 333 16.77 -17.83 -2.35
N MET A 334 16.39 -16.66 -1.84
CA MET A 334 16.12 -15.47 -2.65
C MET A 334 17.38 -14.88 -3.28
N ALA A 335 18.52 -14.86 -2.58
CA ALA A 335 19.81 -14.40 -3.11
C ALA A 335 20.38 -15.34 -4.18
N LEU A 336 20.02 -16.63 -4.17
CA LEU A 336 20.33 -17.58 -5.23
C LEU A 336 19.37 -17.44 -6.43
N VAL A 337 18.09 -17.11 -6.21
CA VAL A 337 17.06 -17.03 -7.27
C VAL A 337 16.98 -15.65 -7.93
N MET A 338 17.25 -14.56 -7.20
CA MET A 338 17.18 -13.18 -7.68
C MET A 338 18.18 -12.87 -8.81
N PRO A 339 19.44 -13.32 -8.81
CA PRO A 339 20.35 -13.13 -9.93
C PRO A 339 19.81 -13.77 -11.22
N MET A 340 19.18 -14.94 -11.13
CA MET A 340 18.54 -15.61 -12.27
C MET A 340 17.30 -14.86 -12.77
N ALA A 341 16.51 -14.28 -11.85
CA ALA A 341 15.37 -13.43 -12.19
C ALA A 341 15.80 -12.09 -12.81
N PHE A 342 16.89 -11.49 -12.32
CA PHE A 342 17.44 -10.23 -12.82
C PHE A 342 18.08 -10.41 -14.20
N VAL A 343 18.79 -11.52 -14.44
CA VAL A 343 19.31 -11.88 -15.78
C VAL A 343 18.18 -12.20 -16.77
N ARG A 344 17.06 -12.78 -16.31
CA ARG A 344 15.87 -12.95 -17.16
C ARG A 344 15.16 -11.63 -17.42
N MET A 345 15.04 -10.75 -16.43
CA MET A 345 14.43 -9.42 -16.60
C MET A 345 15.28 -8.51 -17.50
N SER A 346 16.61 -8.51 -17.35
CA SER A 346 17.49 -7.71 -18.21
C SER A 346 17.38 -8.15 -19.67
N LYS A 347 17.28 -9.45 -19.94
CA LYS A 347 17.03 -10.00 -21.28
C LYS A 347 15.64 -9.65 -21.84
N VAL A 348 14.63 -9.51 -21.00
CA VAL A 348 13.28 -9.08 -21.41
C VAL A 348 13.26 -7.58 -21.70
N ILE A 349 13.90 -6.76 -20.86
CA ILE A 349 14.00 -5.30 -21.05
C ILE A 349 14.85 -4.95 -22.27
N SER A 350 15.89 -5.75 -22.56
CA SER A 350 16.72 -5.58 -23.76
C SER A 350 16.13 -6.21 -25.03
N SER A 351 14.96 -6.85 -24.95
CA SER A 351 14.33 -7.46 -26.13
C SER A 351 13.70 -6.38 -27.02
N GLU A 352 13.90 -6.50 -28.35
CA GLU A 352 13.33 -5.57 -29.34
C GLU A 352 11.80 -5.48 -29.25
N THR A 353 11.14 -6.54 -28.76
CA THR A 353 9.70 -6.57 -28.52
C THR A 353 9.26 -5.70 -27.35
N TRP A 354 10.08 -5.53 -26.31
CA TRP A 354 9.77 -4.64 -25.19
C TRP A 354 10.04 -3.19 -25.57
N GLN A 355 11.18 -2.90 -26.20
CA GLN A 355 11.50 -1.56 -26.72
C GLN A 355 10.50 -1.06 -27.76
N GLY A 356 10.03 -1.94 -28.66
CA GLY A 356 8.97 -1.63 -29.62
C GLY A 356 7.61 -1.34 -28.97
N ARG A 357 7.27 -2.06 -27.88
CA ARG A 357 6.04 -1.80 -27.11
C ARG A 357 6.11 -0.51 -26.30
N THR A 358 7.25 -0.16 -25.71
CA THR A 358 7.43 1.15 -25.06
C THR A 358 7.40 2.29 -26.05
N ALA A 359 7.99 2.14 -27.24
CA ALA A 359 7.92 3.14 -28.29
C ALA A 359 6.47 3.36 -28.80
N GLN A 360 5.68 2.30 -28.96
CA GLN A 360 4.25 2.41 -29.28
C GLN A 360 3.45 3.07 -28.14
N LEU A 361 3.71 2.71 -26.87
CA LEU A 361 3.02 3.31 -25.74
C LEU A 361 3.36 4.81 -25.57
N LEU A 362 4.55 5.24 -25.98
CA LEU A 362 4.96 6.64 -25.98
C LEU A 362 4.37 7.42 -27.17
N SER A 363 4.17 6.80 -28.34
CA SER A 363 3.55 7.46 -29.50
C SER A 363 2.03 7.65 -29.34
N PHE A 364 1.34 6.77 -28.60
CA PHE A 364 -0.07 6.96 -28.23
C PHE A 364 -0.30 8.19 -27.33
N ARG A 365 0.73 8.67 -26.61
CA ARG A 365 0.63 9.85 -25.74
C ARG A 365 0.72 11.17 -26.51
N ASN A 366 1.28 11.19 -27.71
CA ASN A 366 1.45 12.41 -28.51
C ASN A 366 0.31 12.68 -29.52
N ASN A 367 -0.57 11.71 -29.79
CA ASN A 367 -1.67 11.89 -30.75
C ASN A 367 -2.96 12.50 -30.14
N GLY A 368 -2.91 12.99 -28.90
CA GLY A 368 -4.04 13.66 -28.23
C GLY A 368 -4.10 15.19 -28.38
N ALA A 369 -3.13 15.81 -29.04
CA ALA A 369 -3.09 17.25 -29.26
C ALA A 369 -3.38 17.58 -30.74
N SER A 370 -4.67 17.74 -31.11
CA SER A 370 -5.02 18.41 -32.36
C SER A 370 -5.15 19.92 -32.12
N PRO A 371 -4.44 20.80 -32.84
CA PRO A 371 -4.83 22.20 -32.95
C PRO A 371 -5.97 22.33 -33.97
N ARG A 372 -7.10 22.89 -33.57
CA ARG A 372 -8.12 23.41 -34.50
C ARG A 372 -7.77 24.84 -34.92
N HIS A 373 -8.17 25.17 -36.16
CA HIS A 373 -8.03 26.43 -36.91
C HIS A 373 -6.67 26.59 -37.62
N SER A 374 -6.58 26.91 -38.92
CA SER A 374 -7.51 27.62 -39.80
C SER A 374 -7.44 27.11 -41.24
N SER A 375 -8.59 27.13 -41.89
CA SER A 375 -8.80 27.07 -43.34
C SER A 375 -8.07 28.18 -44.09
N SER A 376 -7.23 27.80 -45.05
CA SER A 376 -7.05 28.53 -46.31
C SER A 376 -6.50 27.58 -47.37
N GLN A 377 -7.29 27.39 -48.42
CA GLN A 377 -6.87 26.81 -49.69
C GLN A 377 -5.71 27.64 -50.26
N VAL A 378 -4.62 26.98 -50.67
CA VAL A 378 -3.79 27.45 -51.79
C VAL A 378 -3.42 26.21 -52.61
N ALA A 379 -3.64 26.33 -53.92
CA ALA A 379 -3.72 25.28 -54.90
C ALA A 379 -2.39 24.54 -55.18
N LEU A 380 -2.54 23.24 -55.48
CA LEU A 380 -1.60 22.44 -56.27
C LEU A 380 -1.57 22.98 -57.70
N VAL A 381 -0.42 23.45 -58.21
CA VAL A 381 0.08 23.21 -59.58
C VAL A 381 1.58 23.49 -59.63
N ARG A 382 2.41 22.48 -59.91
CA ARG A 382 3.58 22.60 -60.81
C ARG A 382 3.77 21.26 -61.54
N PRO A 383 3.71 21.23 -62.88
CA PRO A 383 4.17 20.08 -63.67
C PRO A 383 5.68 20.19 -63.94
N GLY A 384 6.26 19.06 -64.33
CA GLY A 384 7.66 18.96 -64.71
C GLY A 384 8.04 19.71 -66.00
N HIS A 385 9.36 19.78 -66.15
CA HIS A 385 10.19 20.18 -67.30
C HIS A 385 9.54 20.34 -68.69
N ASP A 386 9.89 21.45 -69.35
CA ASP A 386 10.52 21.45 -70.69
C ASP A 386 11.24 22.79 -70.95
N SER A 387 12.41 22.68 -71.59
CA SER A 387 13.33 23.71 -72.17
C SER A 387 13.94 24.78 -71.27
#